data_AF-A0A4V3IH08-F1
#
_entry.id   AF-A0A4V3IH08-F1
#
_cell.length_a   1.000
_cell.length_b   1.000
_cell.length_c   1.000
_cell.angle_alpha   90.00
_cell.angle_beta   90.00
_cell.angle_gamma   90.00
#
_symmetry.space_group_name_H-M   'P 1'
#
loop_
_entity.id
_entity.type
_entity.pdbx_description
1 polymer ?
#
loop_
_entity_poly.entity_id
_entity_poly.type
_entity_poly.pdbx_seq_one_letter_code
_entity_poly.pdbx_strand_id
1 'polypeptide(L)'
;MTDRPGAGDDRVLTGMVWGVKASFLGYLLRMPGSRQKTCFGAGELDTGEFYFSLEDDSSFDRLTMTGLLKFRGLVELRAHGGMLNVQLINPWLDISVRQTVLSVIDRAQPVDSDDRVELVTVAMPAPTTDGETVMWSAAETYLVDTAVPIFNDVYRPREPFDPITVRIMA
;
A
#
# COMPACT_ATOMS: atom_id res chain seq x y z
N MET A 1 16.43 -10.67 21.22
CA MET A 1 15.34 -11.65 21.28
C MET A 1 14.41 -11.32 20.14
N THR A 2 14.79 -11.76 18.95
CA THR A 2 14.04 -11.57 17.70
C THR A 2 12.93 -12.60 17.68
N ASP A 3 11.69 -12.16 17.87
CA ASP A 3 10.54 -12.99 17.60
C ASP A 3 10.50 -13.22 16.09
N ARG A 4 10.69 -14.48 15.69
CA ARG A 4 10.68 -14.92 14.31
C ARG A 4 9.30 -15.54 14.12
N PRO A 5 8.42 -15.01 13.25
CA PRO A 5 7.15 -15.66 12.99
C PRO A 5 7.44 -17.08 12.48
N GLY A 6 6.95 -18.07 13.21
CA GLY A 6 7.11 -19.48 12.87
C GLY A 6 6.34 -19.81 11.60
N ALA A 7 6.83 -20.81 10.88
CA ALA A 7 6.14 -21.41 9.74
C ALA A 7 4.68 -21.77 10.11
N GLY A 8 3.75 -21.12 9.43
CA GLY A 8 2.30 -21.27 9.61
C GLY A 8 1.60 -19.94 9.91
N ASP A 9 1.72 -18.93 9.03
CA ASP A 9 0.87 -17.74 9.14
C ASP A 9 -0.32 -17.83 8.19
N ASP A 10 -1.25 -18.70 8.55
CA ASP A 10 -2.62 -18.74 8.02
C ASP A 10 -3.47 -17.56 8.59
N ARG A 11 -2.84 -16.46 9.05
CA ARG A 11 -3.52 -15.31 9.69
C ARG A 11 -3.26 -13.95 9.05
N VAL A 12 -2.97 -13.92 7.76
CA VAL A 12 -3.32 -12.75 6.94
C VAL A 12 -4.64 -13.06 6.22
N LEU A 13 -5.74 -13.13 6.97
CA LEU A 13 -7.05 -13.42 6.36
C LEU A 13 -7.55 -12.22 5.51
N THR A 14 -7.29 -10.98 5.95
CA THR A 14 -7.76 -9.76 5.27
C THR A 14 -6.75 -8.61 5.35
N GLY A 15 -6.61 -7.85 4.27
CA GLY A 15 -5.72 -6.70 4.18
C GLY A 15 -5.24 -6.46 2.75
N MET A 16 -4.20 -5.62 2.62
CA MET A 16 -3.62 -5.25 1.34
C MET A 16 -2.14 -5.65 1.29
N VAL A 17 -1.72 -6.27 0.18
CA VAL A 17 -0.32 -6.56 -0.13
C VAL A 17 0.13 -5.68 -1.30
N TRP A 18 1.29 -5.04 -1.16
CA TRP A 18 1.83 -4.14 -2.16
C TRP A 18 3.36 -4.03 -2.10
N GLY A 19 4.03 -4.19 -3.24
CA GLY A 19 5.48 -4.00 -3.38
C GLY A 19 5.92 -2.54 -3.56
N VAL A 20 4.98 -1.59 -3.59
CA VAL A 20 5.21 -0.18 -3.97
C VAL A 20 5.71 -0.10 -5.42
N LYS A 21 6.99 -0.37 -5.66
CA LYS A 21 7.61 -0.46 -6.99
C LYS A 21 8.92 -1.25 -6.91
N ALA A 22 9.02 -2.38 -7.61
CA ALA A 22 10.18 -3.25 -7.55
C ALA A 22 11.50 -2.54 -7.89
N SER A 23 11.50 -1.64 -8.88
CA SER A 23 12.70 -0.86 -9.24
C SER A 23 13.12 0.13 -8.15
N PHE A 24 12.17 0.67 -7.41
CA PHE A 24 12.41 1.58 -6.29
C PHE A 24 13.02 0.83 -5.10
N LEU A 25 12.42 -0.30 -4.70
CA LEU A 25 12.95 -1.14 -3.64
C LEU A 25 14.33 -1.70 -4.00
N GLY A 26 14.51 -2.16 -5.25
CA GLY A 26 15.81 -2.59 -5.76
C GLY A 26 16.87 -1.49 -5.73
N TYR A 27 16.50 -0.24 -5.96
CA TYR A 27 17.39 0.91 -5.81
C TYR A 27 17.80 1.15 -4.35
N LEU A 28 16.83 1.13 -3.42
CA LEU A 28 17.09 1.28 -1.99
C LEU A 28 18.04 0.20 -1.46
N LEU A 29 17.83 -1.06 -1.86
CA LEU A 29 18.64 -2.21 -1.45
C LEU A 29 20.12 -2.08 -1.84
N ARG A 30 20.41 -1.45 -2.99
CA ARG A 30 21.79 -1.24 -3.46
C ARG A 30 22.50 -0.08 -2.78
N MET A 31 21.78 0.71 -2.00
CA MET A 31 22.30 1.98 -1.50
C MET A 31 22.72 1.89 -0.03
N PRO A 32 24.01 2.13 0.27
CA PRO A 32 24.49 2.14 1.64
C PRO A 32 23.73 3.15 2.51
N GLY A 33 23.30 2.72 3.68
CA GLY A 33 22.60 3.59 4.64
C GLY A 33 21.09 3.69 4.42
N SER A 34 20.50 3.01 3.42
CA SER A 34 19.05 2.87 3.31
C SER A 34 18.45 2.24 4.57
N ARG A 35 17.23 2.65 4.91
CA ARG A 35 16.46 2.13 6.04
C ARG A 35 15.04 1.85 5.60
N GLN A 36 14.49 0.76 6.12
CA GLN A 36 13.11 0.34 5.97
C GLN A 36 12.55 0.09 7.36
N LYS A 37 11.33 0.57 7.61
CA LYS A 37 10.62 0.34 8.86
C LYS A 37 9.16 0.04 8.58
N THR A 38 8.66 -1.01 9.21
CA THR A 38 7.23 -1.36 9.23
C THR A 38 6.73 -1.38 10.67
N CYS A 39 5.53 -0.86 10.93
CA CYS A 39 4.87 -0.98 12.24
C CYS A 39 3.37 -0.66 12.18
N PHE A 40 2.71 -0.72 13.34
CA PHE A 40 1.31 -0.29 13.56
C PHE A 40 0.25 -1.00 12.69
N GLY A 41 0.53 -2.22 12.23
CA GLY A 41 -0.36 -2.98 11.34
C GLY A 41 0.21 -3.18 9.93
N ALA A 42 1.37 -2.58 9.64
CA ALA A 42 2.17 -2.93 8.48
C ALA A 42 3.25 -3.97 8.83
N GLY A 43 3.55 -4.84 7.86
CA GLY A 43 4.61 -5.84 7.90
C GLY A 43 5.25 -6.03 6.53
N GLU A 44 6.26 -6.88 6.47
CA GLU A 44 6.91 -7.31 5.22
C GLU A 44 6.74 -8.82 5.09
N LEU A 45 6.39 -9.28 3.89
CA LEU A 45 6.28 -10.70 3.57
C LEU A 45 7.64 -11.26 3.16
N ASP A 46 7.80 -12.58 3.22
CA ASP A 46 9.04 -13.26 2.79
C ASP A 46 9.37 -13.02 1.30
N THR A 47 8.38 -12.64 0.51
CA THR A 47 8.50 -12.27 -0.91
C THR A 47 8.96 -10.83 -1.14
N GLY A 48 9.06 -10.02 -0.08
CA GLY A 48 9.56 -8.64 -0.10
C GLY A 48 8.48 -7.57 -0.30
N GLU A 49 7.22 -7.94 -0.54
CA GLU A 49 6.11 -6.98 -0.52
C GLU A 49 5.72 -6.58 0.90
N PHE A 50 5.14 -5.40 1.02
CA PHE A 50 4.54 -4.95 2.27
C PHE A 50 3.12 -5.45 2.40
N TYR A 51 2.73 -5.73 3.63
CA TYR A 51 1.35 -6.01 4.01
C TYR A 51 0.83 -4.90 4.91
N PHE A 52 -0.42 -4.48 4.70
CA PHE A 52 -1.18 -3.58 5.56
C PHE A 52 -2.46 -4.25 6.00
N SER A 53 -2.68 -4.32 7.32
CA SER A 53 -3.86 -4.97 7.89
C SER A 53 -5.13 -4.15 7.62
N LEU A 54 -6.24 -4.82 7.30
CA LEU A 54 -7.54 -4.17 7.23
C LEU A 54 -7.93 -3.64 8.62
N GLU A 55 -8.34 -2.37 8.68
CA GLU A 55 -8.77 -1.69 9.91
C GLU A 55 -10.29 -1.52 9.94
N ASP A 56 -10.89 -1.09 8.84
CA ASP A 56 -12.32 -0.78 8.75
C ASP A 56 -12.81 -0.88 7.31
N ASP A 57 -13.87 -1.66 7.11
CA ASP A 57 -14.60 -1.85 5.85
C ASP A 57 -16.11 -1.57 6.01
N SER A 58 -16.52 -0.92 7.10
CA SER A 58 -17.93 -0.65 7.40
C SER A 58 -18.63 0.22 6.36
N SER A 59 -17.85 1.00 5.60
CA SER A 59 -18.33 1.85 4.50
C SER A 59 -18.23 1.19 3.13
N PHE A 60 -17.93 -0.11 3.07
CA PHE A 60 -17.87 -0.90 1.85
C PHE A 60 -19.16 -1.70 1.64
N ASP A 61 -19.81 -1.48 0.50
CA ASP A 61 -21.00 -2.20 0.07
C ASP A 61 -20.61 -3.45 -0.73
N ARG A 62 -20.84 -4.61 -0.13
CA ARG A 62 -20.53 -5.94 -0.70
C ARG A 62 -21.45 -6.33 -1.86
N LEU A 63 -22.60 -5.69 -2.05
CA LEU A 63 -23.48 -5.96 -3.19
C LEU A 63 -22.96 -5.26 -4.44
N THR A 64 -22.55 -4.00 -4.30
CA THR A 64 -22.04 -3.20 -5.41
C THR A 64 -20.53 -3.32 -5.59
N MET A 65 -19.82 -3.87 -4.60
CA MET A 65 -18.36 -3.96 -4.53
C MET A 65 -17.69 -2.58 -4.59
N THR A 66 -18.32 -1.59 -3.95
CA THR A 66 -17.84 -0.20 -3.92
C THR A 66 -17.85 0.34 -2.49
N GLY A 67 -17.11 1.42 -2.27
CA GLY A 67 -16.97 2.07 -0.97
C GLY A 67 -15.52 2.08 -0.50
N LEU A 68 -15.35 2.31 0.80
CA LEU A 68 -14.03 2.60 1.38
C LEU A 68 -13.51 1.41 2.19
N LEU A 69 -12.30 0.96 1.84
CA LEU A 69 -11.51 0.03 2.64
C LEU A 69 -10.35 0.79 3.30
N LYS A 70 -10.32 0.81 4.63
CA LYS A 70 -9.26 1.46 5.41
C LYS A 70 -8.28 0.40 5.90
N PHE A 71 -7.02 0.57 5.55
CA PHE A 71 -5.92 -0.22 6.07
C PHE A 71 -5.11 0.62 7.05
N ARG A 72 -4.47 -0.06 8.00
CA ARG A 72 -3.59 0.57 8.99
C ARG A 72 -2.16 0.10 8.83
N GLY A 73 -1.25 0.95 9.27
CA GLY A 73 0.17 0.64 9.33
C GLY A 73 1.04 1.78 8.82
N LEU A 74 2.34 1.62 9.03
CA LEU A 74 3.35 2.53 8.53
C LEU A 74 4.41 1.72 7.82
N VAL A 75 4.69 2.09 6.57
CA VAL A 75 5.92 1.74 5.87
C VAL A 75 6.72 3.02 5.68
N GLU A 76 7.95 3.05 6.17
CA GLU A 76 8.88 4.16 5.98
C GLU A 76 10.13 3.68 5.26
N LEU A 77 10.45 4.35 4.16
CA LEU A 77 11.58 4.05 3.29
C LEU A 77 12.48 5.27 3.19
N ARG A 78 13.72 5.14 3.66
CA ARG A 78 14.69 6.23 3.70
C ARG A 78 15.99 5.88 2.98
N ALA A 79 16.58 6.87 2.31
CA ALA A 79 17.95 6.80 1.79
C ALA A 79 18.60 8.20 1.74
N HIS A 80 19.87 8.25 1.29
CA HIS A 80 20.63 9.51 1.12
C HIS A 80 20.65 10.41 2.36
N GLY A 81 20.83 9.81 3.55
CA GLY A 81 20.84 10.58 4.80
C GLY A 81 19.49 11.24 5.14
N GLY A 82 18.39 10.76 4.57
CA GLY A 82 17.03 11.25 4.81
C GLY A 82 16.48 12.16 3.71
N MET A 83 17.27 12.49 2.66
CA MET A 83 16.78 13.25 1.50
C MET A 83 15.70 12.50 0.73
N LEU A 84 15.78 11.17 0.70
CA LEU A 84 14.66 10.33 0.30
C LEU A 84 14.00 9.83 1.58
N ASN A 85 12.74 10.17 1.79
CA ASN A 85 11.91 9.70 2.90
C ASN A 85 10.48 9.55 2.40
N VAL A 86 10.07 8.32 2.11
CA VAL A 86 8.69 8.00 1.71
C VAL A 86 8.00 7.37 2.91
N GLN A 87 6.90 7.95 3.35
CA GLN A 87 6.06 7.38 4.38
C GLN A 87 4.70 7.02 3.79
N LEU A 88 4.33 5.75 3.93
CA LEU A 88 3.04 5.21 3.53
C LEU A 88 2.28 4.87 4.80
N ILE A 89 1.46 5.80 5.28
CA ILE A 89 0.76 5.67 6.54
C ILE A 89 -0.74 5.47 6.28
N ASN A 90 -1.28 4.43 6.91
CA ASN A 90 -2.68 4.04 6.91
C ASN A 90 -3.33 4.08 5.51
N PRO A 91 -2.98 3.21 4.57
CA PRO A 91 -3.51 3.32 3.20
C PRO A 91 -5.05 3.18 3.18
N TRP A 92 -5.75 4.02 2.42
CA TRP A 92 -7.19 3.88 2.18
C TRP A 92 -7.46 3.67 0.70
N LEU A 93 -8.23 2.64 0.38
CA LEU A 93 -8.66 2.31 -0.97
C LEU A 93 -10.12 2.70 -1.14
N ASP A 94 -10.36 3.78 -1.87
CA ASP A 94 -11.72 4.23 -2.24
C ASP A 94 -12.07 3.59 -3.59
N ILE A 95 -13.00 2.64 -3.58
CA ILE A 95 -13.46 1.90 -4.76
C ILE A 95 -14.78 2.51 -5.23
N SER A 96 -14.76 3.13 -6.40
CA SER A 96 -15.96 3.74 -6.99
C SER A 96 -16.15 3.33 -8.45
N VAL A 97 -17.36 3.56 -8.98
CA VAL A 97 -17.68 3.33 -10.39
C VAL A 97 -16.93 4.26 -11.36
N ARG A 98 -16.36 5.36 -10.87
CA ARG A 98 -15.64 6.34 -11.71
C ARG A 98 -14.16 6.02 -11.76
N GLN A 99 -13.55 5.86 -10.59
CA GLN A 99 -12.13 5.61 -10.42
C GLN A 99 -11.89 5.06 -9.02
N THR A 100 -11.01 4.08 -8.92
CA THR A 100 -10.49 3.61 -7.63
C THR A 100 -9.17 4.30 -7.34
N VAL A 101 -9.00 4.79 -6.12
CA VAL A 101 -7.80 5.51 -5.68
C VAL A 101 -7.29 4.92 -4.37
N LEU A 102 -5.97 4.72 -4.29
CA LEU A 102 -5.28 4.44 -3.05
C LEU A 102 -4.67 5.75 -2.55
N SER A 103 -5.03 6.17 -1.35
CA SER A 103 -4.46 7.35 -0.67
C SER A 103 -3.71 6.95 0.60
N VAL A 104 -2.72 7.74 1.00
CA VAL A 104 -1.93 7.55 2.22
C VAL A 104 -1.77 8.88 2.95
N ILE A 105 -1.34 8.83 4.20
CA ILE A 105 -0.72 10.00 4.86
C ILE A 105 0.79 9.91 4.61
N ASP A 106 1.39 11.03 4.19
CA ASP A 106 2.84 11.17 4.07
C ASP A 106 3.32 12.37 4.91
N ARG A 107 3.92 12.09 6.07
CA ARG A 107 4.43 13.14 6.98
C ARG A 107 5.85 13.57 6.66
N ALA A 108 6.47 13.01 5.61
CA ALA A 108 7.77 13.48 5.16
C ALA A 108 7.67 14.83 4.43
N GLN A 109 6.49 15.18 3.93
CA GLN A 109 6.24 16.42 3.20
C GLN A 109 5.82 17.57 4.14
N PRO A 110 6.16 18.83 3.82
CA PRO A 110 5.95 19.99 4.68
C PRO A 110 4.50 20.52 4.74
N VAL A 111 3.54 19.92 4.02
CA VAL A 111 2.11 20.28 4.08
C VAL A 111 1.46 19.52 5.24
N ASP A 112 0.47 20.11 5.91
CA ASP A 112 -0.16 19.63 7.16
C ASP A 112 -0.22 18.09 7.25
N SER A 113 0.51 17.55 8.23
CA SER A 113 0.94 16.13 8.27
C SER A 113 -0.16 15.09 8.53
N ASP A 114 -1.42 15.50 8.47
CA ASP A 114 -2.59 14.63 8.59
C ASP A 114 -3.47 14.63 7.33
N ASP A 115 -3.16 15.47 6.33
CA ASP A 115 -3.84 15.43 5.04
C ASP A 115 -3.48 14.16 4.26
N ARG A 116 -4.49 13.59 3.61
CA ARG A 116 -4.32 12.41 2.76
C ARG A 116 -3.89 12.83 1.37
N VAL A 117 -2.88 12.15 0.86
CA VAL A 117 -2.43 12.28 -0.53
C VAL A 117 -2.94 11.08 -1.31
N GLU A 118 -3.69 11.33 -2.38
CA GLU A 118 -3.94 10.31 -3.41
C GLU A 118 -2.60 9.90 -3.99
N LEU A 119 -2.28 8.61 -3.99
CA LEU A 119 -0.97 8.10 -4.37
C LEU A 119 -1.00 7.43 -5.74
N VAL A 120 -1.93 6.51 -5.93
CA VAL A 120 -2.10 5.78 -7.19
C VAL A 120 -3.58 5.62 -7.52
N THR A 121 -3.91 5.67 -8.81
CA THR A 121 -5.16 5.09 -9.30
C THR A 121 -5.01 3.58 -9.40
N VAL A 122 -6.08 2.84 -9.16
CA VAL A 122 -6.08 1.37 -9.17
C VAL A 122 -7.09 0.86 -10.21
N ALA A 123 -6.65 -0.02 -11.09
CA ALA A 123 -7.52 -0.75 -12.00
C ALA A 123 -7.99 -2.04 -11.31
N MET A 124 -9.19 -1.99 -10.71
CA MET A 124 -9.74 -3.15 -9.98
C MET A 124 -10.16 -4.25 -10.96
N PRO A 125 -9.63 -5.48 -10.82
CA PRO A 125 -10.09 -6.63 -11.59
C PRO A 125 -11.45 -7.10 -11.07
N ALA A 126 -12.03 -8.11 -11.73
CA ALA A 126 -13.17 -8.82 -11.15
C ALA A 126 -12.73 -9.52 -9.84
N PRO A 127 -13.51 -9.41 -8.74
CA PRO A 127 -13.22 -10.13 -7.52
C PRO A 127 -13.38 -11.64 -7.72
N THR A 128 -12.55 -12.41 -7.02
CA THR A 128 -12.75 -13.84 -6.82
C THR A 128 -13.18 -14.10 -5.38
N THR A 129 -13.96 -15.15 -5.15
CA THR A 129 -14.37 -15.58 -3.82
C THR A 129 -13.81 -16.96 -3.53
N ASP A 130 -13.21 -17.12 -2.36
CA ASP A 130 -12.75 -18.41 -1.82
C ASP A 130 -13.27 -18.55 -0.39
N GLY A 131 -14.23 -19.45 -0.19
CA GLY A 131 -14.96 -19.56 1.07
C GLY A 131 -15.62 -18.23 1.48
N GLU A 132 -15.24 -17.72 2.65
CA GLU A 132 -15.71 -16.44 3.19
C GLU A 132 -14.76 -15.27 2.85
N THR A 133 -13.80 -15.45 1.95
CA THR A 133 -12.86 -14.40 1.54
C THR A 133 -13.16 -13.91 0.13
N VAL A 134 -13.24 -12.60 -0.02
CA VAL A 134 -13.24 -11.91 -1.31
C VAL A 134 -11.84 -11.37 -1.58
N MET A 135 -11.33 -11.61 -2.79
CA MET A 135 -10.00 -11.24 -3.20
C MET A 135 -9.99 -10.52 -4.54
N TRP A 136 -9.20 -9.44 -4.62
CA TRP A 136 -8.77 -8.83 -5.87
C TRP A 136 -7.26 -9.02 -5.98
N SER A 137 -6.82 -9.79 -6.96
CA SER A 137 -5.40 -10.07 -7.21
C SER A 137 -4.90 -9.27 -8.40
N ALA A 138 -3.64 -8.83 -8.33
CA ALA A 138 -2.97 -8.13 -9.42
C ALA A 138 -3.72 -6.87 -9.91
N ALA A 139 -4.32 -6.09 -9.00
CA ALA A 139 -4.95 -4.83 -9.35
C ALA A 139 -3.87 -3.79 -9.69
N GLU A 140 -3.78 -3.41 -10.96
CA GLU A 140 -2.72 -2.56 -11.47
C GLU A 140 -2.79 -1.16 -10.87
N THR A 141 -1.63 -0.56 -10.59
CA THR A 141 -1.56 0.78 -9.99
C THR A 141 -0.76 1.74 -10.85
N TYR A 142 -1.19 3.00 -10.86
CA TYR A 142 -0.59 4.06 -11.66
C TYR A 142 -0.46 5.34 -10.83
N LEU A 143 0.76 5.90 -10.76
CA LEU A 143 1.07 7.09 -9.97
C LEU A 143 0.20 8.29 -10.38
N VAL A 144 -0.41 8.97 -9.42
CA VAL A 144 -1.12 10.23 -9.72
C VAL A 144 -0.15 11.39 -9.82
N ASP A 145 -0.52 12.41 -10.59
CA ASP A 145 0.33 13.58 -10.87
C ASP A 145 0.78 14.30 -9.59
N THR A 146 -0.15 14.53 -8.67
CA THR A 146 0.09 15.19 -7.38
C THR A 146 1.01 14.43 -6.43
N ALA A 147 1.22 13.13 -6.66
CA ALA A 147 2.09 12.29 -5.83
C ALA A 147 3.50 12.10 -6.39
N VAL A 148 3.79 12.64 -7.57
CA VAL A 148 5.14 12.60 -8.17
C VAL A 148 6.23 13.16 -7.21
N PRO A 149 6.01 14.26 -6.47
CA PRO A 149 7.00 14.79 -5.54
C PRO A 149 7.35 13.87 -4.36
N ILE A 150 6.45 12.96 -3.97
CA ILE A 150 6.72 11.97 -2.89
C ILE A 150 7.95 11.12 -3.25
N PHE A 151 8.16 10.88 -4.54
CA PHE A 151 9.29 10.10 -5.06
C PHE A 151 10.40 11.00 -5.64
N ASN A 152 10.52 12.25 -5.19
CA ASN A 152 11.52 13.22 -5.65
C ASN A 152 11.52 13.44 -7.18
N ASP A 153 10.31 13.46 -7.79
CA ASP A 153 10.10 13.79 -9.19
C ASP A 153 10.77 12.85 -10.22
N VAL A 154 11.19 11.65 -9.79
CA VAL A 154 11.87 10.68 -10.67
C VAL A 154 10.92 9.89 -11.57
N TYR A 155 9.63 9.83 -11.19
CA TYR A 155 8.59 9.12 -11.92
C TYR A 155 7.64 10.11 -12.58
N ARG A 156 7.06 9.71 -13.70
CA ARG A 156 6.08 10.53 -14.42
C ARG A 156 4.67 10.25 -13.91
N PRO A 157 3.72 11.16 -14.11
CA PRO A 157 2.30 10.85 -13.92
C PRO A 157 1.92 9.62 -14.74
N ARG A 158 1.09 8.77 -14.15
CA ARG A 158 0.67 7.46 -14.68
C ARG A 158 1.80 6.44 -14.85
N GLU A 159 2.96 6.66 -14.26
CA GLU A 159 4.00 5.62 -14.16
C GLU A 159 3.40 4.38 -13.47
N PRO A 160 3.55 3.18 -14.04
CA PRO A 160 3.08 1.96 -13.41
C PRO A 160 3.87 1.70 -12.12
N PHE A 161 3.13 1.41 -11.07
CA PHE A 161 3.66 0.92 -9.79
C PHE A 161 3.28 -0.57 -9.66
N ASP A 162 3.83 -1.24 -8.66
CA ASP A 162 3.54 -2.66 -8.48
C ASP A 162 2.02 -2.85 -8.25
N PRO A 163 1.42 -3.95 -8.74
CA PRO A 163 0.00 -4.18 -8.51
C PRO A 163 -0.28 -4.46 -7.03
N ILE A 164 -1.50 -4.16 -6.58
CA ILE A 164 -1.97 -4.49 -5.24
C ILE A 164 -2.78 -5.79 -5.25
N THR A 165 -2.71 -6.52 -4.13
CA THR A 165 -3.66 -7.59 -3.83
C THR A 165 -4.44 -7.21 -2.58
N VAL A 166 -5.76 -7.32 -2.61
CA VAL A 166 -6.65 -6.99 -1.49
C VAL A 166 -7.49 -8.20 -1.12
N ARG A 167 -7.63 -8.48 0.17
CA ARG A 167 -8.49 -9.52 0.73
C ARG A 167 -9.40 -8.93 1.81
N ILE A 168 -10.69 -9.24 1.75
CA ILE A 168 -11.67 -8.90 2.78
C ILE A 168 -12.55 -10.11 3.07
N MET A 169 -13.25 -10.12 4.20
CA MET A 169 -14.29 -11.11 4.43
C MET A 169 -15.53 -10.77 3.59
N ALA A 170 -16.18 -11.80 3.05
CA ALA A 170 -17.39 -11.70 2.22
C ALA A 170 -18.58 -11.06 2.95
#